data_AF-A0A7J8HBK6-F1
#
_entry.id   AF-A0A7J8HBK6-F1
#
_cell.length_a   1.000
_cell.length_b   1.000
_cell.length_c   1.000
_cell.angle_alpha   90.00
_cell.angle_beta   90.00
_cell.angle_gamma   90.00
#
_symmetry.space_group_name_H-M   'P 1'
#
loop_
_entity.id
_entity.type
_entity.pdbx_description
1 polymer ?
#
loop_
_entity_poly.entity_id
_entity_poly.type
_entity_poly.pdbx_seq_one_letter_code
_entity_poly.pdbx_strand_id
1 'polypeptide(L)'
;MEYGNFIDNLRLFTRGGSGGMGYPRLGGEGGKGGDVWVVAHKKMTLKQLKDKYPQKRFVAGEGANSRVNALKGSKGKDCEIPVPVGISVTDENGKIIDSPMLENPLC
;
A
#
# COMPACT_ATOMS: atom_id res chain seq x y z
N MET A 1 3.53 23.94 -28.82
CA MET A 1 2.98 23.79 -27.46
C MET A 1 3.08 22.31 -27.12
N GLU A 2 4.08 21.92 -26.35
CA GLU A 2 4.35 20.51 -26.04
C GLU A 2 3.47 20.05 -24.86
N TYR A 3 2.53 19.13 -25.12
CA TYR A 3 1.84 18.35 -24.08
C TYR A 3 2.78 17.25 -23.51
N GLY A 4 4.05 17.56 -23.26
CA GLY A 4 5.10 16.55 -23.11
C GLY A 4 5.24 15.91 -21.72
N ASN A 5 4.43 16.28 -20.73
CA ASN A 5 4.71 15.92 -19.33
C ASN A 5 3.49 15.69 -18.42
N PHE A 6 2.28 15.63 -18.98
CA PHE A 6 1.09 15.27 -18.20
C PHE A 6 0.93 13.76 -18.17
N ILE A 7 0.81 13.19 -16.97
CA ILE A 7 0.55 11.77 -16.76
C ILE A 7 -0.89 11.65 -16.27
N ASP A 8 -1.73 11.04 -17.09
CA ASP A 8 -3.14 10.81 -16.78
C ASP A 8 -3.35 9.49 -16.03
N ASN A 9 -2.54 8.47 -16.35
CA ASN A 9 -2.65 7.14 -15.77
C ASN A 9 -1.28 6.62 -15.30
N LEU A 10 -1.25 6.02 -14.11
CA LEU A 10 -0.05 5.42 -13.53
C LEU A 10 -0.37 4.03 -12.98
N ARG A 11 0.24 3.00 -13.58
CA ARG A 11 0.14 1.63 -13.08
C ARG A 11 1.19 1.38 -12.00
N LEU A 12 0.74 0.88 -10.86
CA LEU A 12 1.58 0.54 -9.71
C LEU A 12 1.49 -0.96 -9.42
N PHE A 13 2.56 -1.53 -8.88
CA PHE A 13 2.54 -2.85 -8.29
C PHE A 13 2.36 -2.70 -6.79
N THR A 14 1.32 -3.35 -6.25
CA THR A 14 0.99 -3.33 -4.83
C THR A 14 0.93 -4.75 -4.28
N ARG A 15 1.51 -4.99 -3.11
CA ARG A 15 1.40 -6.28 -2.43
C ARG A 15 1.30 -6.10 -0.91
N GLY A 16 0.28 -6.69 -0.32
CA GLY A 16 0.17 -6.80 1.14
C GLY A 16 1.29 -7.67 1.73
N GLY A 17 1.60 -7.43 2.99
CA GLY A 17 2.58 -8.20 3.73
C GLY A 17 2.12 -9.65 3.88
N SER A 18 3.07 -10.58 3.83
CA SER A 18 2.79 -11.97 4.18
C SER A 18 2.53 -12.06 5.70
N GLY A 19 1.64 -12.96 6.12
CA GLY A 19 1.50 -13.30 7.53
C GLY A 19 2.73 -14.03 8.06
N GLY A 20 3.04 -13.84 9.34
CA GLY A 20 4.10 -14.56 10.03
C GLY A 20 3.72 -16.02 10.27
N MET A 21 4.73 -16.87 10.47
CA MET A 21 4.56 -18.27 10.83
C MET A 21 4.13 -18.42 12.30
N GLY A 22 3.18 -19.32 12.54
CA GLY A 22 2.80 -19.77 13.87
C GLY A 22 3.86 -20.65 14.53
N TYR A 23 3.68 -20.94 15.82
CA TYR A 23 4.45 -21.91 16.58
C TYR A 23 3.48 -22.93 17.17
N PRO A 24 2.94 -23.86 16.34
CA PRO A 24 1.75 -24.62 16.68
C PRO A 24 1.89 -25.49 17.94
N ARG A 25 3.10 -25.98 18.21
CA ARG A 25 3.41 -26.81 19.39
C ARG A 25 3.11 -26.13 20.72
N LEU A 26 3.14 -24.80 20.76
CA LEU A 26 2.84 -24.01 21.95
C LEU A 26 1.64 -23.07 21.71
N GLY A 27 0.83 -23.32 20.68
CA GLY A 27 -0.28 -22.46 20.31
C GLY A 27 0.13 -21.07 19.83
N GLY A 28 1.36 -20.91 19.33
CA GLY A 28 1.84 -19.62 18.82
C GLY A 28 1.17 -19.23 17.50
N GLU A 29 0.75 -17.97 17.41
CA GLU A 29 0.13 -17.36 16.24
C GLU A 29 1.10 -16.36 15.61
N GLY A 30 1.36 -16.50 14.31
CA GLY A 30 2.12 -15.51 13.57
C GLY A 30 1.35 -14.19 13.42
N GLY A 31 2.09 -13.09 13.27
CA GLY A 31 1.49 -11.78 13.11
C GLY A 31 0.83 -11.60 11.75
N LYS A 32 -0.20 -10.76 11.67
CA LYS A 32 -0.79 -10.35 10.38
C LYS A 32 0.26 -9.59 9.56
N GLY A 33 0.30 -9.81 8.25
CA GLY A 33 1.06 -8.94 7.36
C GLY A 33 0.51 -7.51 7.32
N GLY A 34 1.34 -6.57 6.90
CA GLY A 34 0.95 -5.18 6.72
C GLY A 34 -0.04 -5.01 5.55
N ASP A 35 -0.86 -3.99 5.64
CA ASP A 35 -1.82 -3.60 4.61
C ASP A 35 -1.21 -2.52 3.69
N VAL A 36 -1.72 -2.40 2.46
CA VAL A 36 -1.35 -1.31 1.54
C VAL A 36 -2.51 -0.34 1.47
N TRP A 37 -2.25 0.93 1.76
CA TRP A 37 -3.23 2.01 1.77
C TRP A 37 -2.94 3.01 0.67
N VAL A 38 -3.98 3.46 -0.01
CA VAL A 38 -3.90 4.58 -0.94
C VAL A 38 -4.40 5.83 -0.21
N VAL A 39 -3.58 6.88 -0.15
CA VAL A 39 -3.86 8.07 0.64
C VAL A 39 -3.82 9.30 -0.25
N ALA A 40 -4.93 10.05 -0.30
CA ALA A 40 -5.06 11.22 -1.15
C ALA A 40 -4.44 12.47 -0.50
N HIS A 41 -3.64 13.22 -1.26
CA HIS A 41 -2.96 14.45 -0.83
C HIS A 41 -3.20 15.60 -1.83
N LYS A 42 -3.60 16.78 -1.34
CA LYS A 42 -3.92 17.96 -2.18
C LYS A 42 -2.76 18.56 -2.97
N LYS A 43 -1.51 18.40 -2.53
CA LYS A 43 -0.31 19.03 -3.13
C LYS A 43 0.60 18.04 -3.85
N MET A 44 0.02 17.05 -4.51
CA MET A 44 0.75 15.98 -5.20
C MET A 44 0.20 15.75 -6.61
N THR A 45 1.07 15.33 -7.53
CA THR A 45 0.70 14.98 -8.92
C THR A 45 1.17 13.55 -9.25
N LEU A 46 0.56 12.91 -10.25
CA LEU A 46 0.97 11.57 -10.70
C LEU A 46 2.40 11.55 -11.25
N LYS A 47 2.88 12.67 -11.81
CA LYS A 47 4.27 12.83 -12.22
C LYS A 47 5.22 12.78 -11.02
N GLN A 48 4.96 13.57 -9.97
CA GLN A 48 5.77 13.54 -8.74
C GLN A 48 5.74 12.15 -8.08
N LEU A 49 4.62 11.45 -8.11
CA LEU A 49 4.51 10.07 -7.63
C LEU A 49 5.45 9.13 -8.40
N LYS A 50 5.41 9.17 -9.72
CA LYS A 50 6.31 8.37 -10.58
C LYS A 50 7.78 8.71 -10.32
N ASP A 51 8.11 9.99 -10.20
CA ASP A 51 9.49 10.45 -10.03
C ASP A 51 10.04 10.05 -8.64
N LYS A 52 9.21 10.14 -7.59
CA LYS A 52 9.59 9.73 -6.22
C LYS A 52 9.71 8.21 -6.07
N TYR A 53 8.94 7.44 -6.83
CA TYR A 53 8.92 5.98 -6.77
C TYR A 53 9.14 5.36 -8.16
N PRO A 54 10.39 5.42 -8.69
CA PRO A 54 10.68 4.97 -10.05
C PRO A 54 10.43 3.46 -10.26
N GLN A 55 10.56 2.66 -9.20
CA GLN A 55 10.25 1.22 -9.23
C GLN A 55 8.75 0.92 -9.27
N LYS A 56 7.88 1.89 -8.95
CA LYS A 56 6.41 1.76 -8.90
C LYS A 56 5.93 0.56 -8.08
N ARG A 57 6.69 0.17 -7.06
CA ARG A 57 6.49 -1.03 -6.28
C ARG A 57 6.29 -0.67 -4.81
N PHE A 58 5.12 -1.02 -4.28
CA PHE A 58 4.72 -0.76 -2.91
C PHE A 58 4.37 -2.09 -2.25
N VAL A 59 5.18 -2.51 -1.28
CA VAL A 59 5.02 -3.80 -0.59
C VAL A 59 4.98 -3.53 0.90
N ALA A 60 3.90 -3.96 1.55
CA ALA A 60 3.78 -3.85 2.99
C ALA A 60 4.66 -4.87 3.72
N GLY A 61 5.04 -4.56 4.95
CA GLY A 61 5.94 -5.37 5.75
C GLY A 61 5.32 -6.70 6.15
N GLU A 62 6.15 -7.72 6.31
CA GLU A 62 5.73 -9.05 6.73
C GLU A 62 5.36 -9.07 8.22
N GLY A 63 4.38 -9.90 8.57
CA GLY A 63 4.04 -10.18 9.96
C GLY A 63 5.15 -10.98 10.63
N ALA A 64 5.43 -10.72 11.90
CA ALA A 64 6.49 -11.42 12.60
C ALA A 64 6.08 -12.88 12.89
N ASN A 65 7.04 -13.79 12.83
CA ASN A 65 6.84 -15.17 13.28
C ASN A 65 6.65 -15.20 14.80
N SER A 66 5.80 -16.11 15.25
CA SER A 66 5.78 -16.48 16.67
C SER A 66 6.95 -17.39 17.01
N ARG A 67 7.37 -17.35 18.28
CA ARG A 67 8.51 -18.09 18.82
C ARG A 67 8.25 -18.46 20.26
N VAL A 68 9.07 -19.36 20.82
CA VAL A 68 8.88 -19.90 22.17
C VAL A 68 8.73 -18.81 23.24
N ASN A 69 9.46 -17.69 23.12
CA ASN A 69 9.40 -16.55 24.05
C ASN A 69 8.42 -15.43 23.63
N ALA A 70 7.72 -15.58 22.49
CA ALA A 70 6.74 -14.63 21.99
C ALA A 70 5.73 -15.36 21.11
N LEU A 71 4.69 -15.91 21.76
CA LEU A 71 3.69 -16.74 21.09
C LEU A 71 2.80 -15.96 20.14
N LYS A 72 2.78 -14.63 20.20
CA LYS A 72 2.03 -13.78 19.26
C LYS A 72 2.97 -12.91 18.45
N GLY A 73 2.98 -13.13 17.14
CA GLY A 73 3.73 -12.29 16.20
C GLY A 73 3.11 -10.89 16.07
N SER A 74 3.96 -9.88 15.94
CA SER A 74 3.52 -8.50 15.69
C SER A 74 3.02 -8.30 14.26
N LYS A 75 2.09 -7.35 14.08
CA LYS A 75 1.63 -6.93 12.75
C LYS A 75 2.81 -6.40 11.93
N GLY A 76 2.87 -6.76 10.65
CA GLY A 76 3.76 -6.15 9.68
C GLY A 76 3.42 -4.67 9.47
N LYS A 77 4.42 -3.88 9.07
CA LYS A 77 4.25 -2.44 8.86
C LYS A 77 3.41 -2.17 7.61
N ASP A 78 2.41 -1.31 7.74
CA ASP A 78 1.57 -0.89 6.60
C ASP A 78 2.38 -0.03 5.61
N CYS A 79 1.98 -0.05 4.34
CA CYS A 79 2.58 0.74 3.27
C CYS A 79 1.56 1.72 2.71
N GLU A 80 1.88 3.01 2.76
CA GLU A 80 1.03 4.07 2.23
C GLU A 80 1.53 4.53 0.86
N ILE A 81 0.60 4.67 -0.08
CA ILE A 81 0.82 5.16 -1.43
C ILE A 81 0.19 6.55 -1.51
N PRO A 82 1.00 7.62 -1.47
CA PRO A 82 0.47 8.97 -1.56
C PRO A 82 0.06 9.27 -3.01
N VAL A 83 -1.20 9.66 -3.21
CA VAL A 83 -1.77 9.96 -4.54
C VAL A 83 -2.41 11.35 -4.57
N PRO A 84 -2.54 12.00 -5.74
CA PRO A 84 -3.34 13.22 -5.85
C PRO A 84 -4.80 13.00 -5.43
N VAL A 85 -5.43 14.02 -4.87
CA VAL A 85 -6.89 14.06 -4.74
C VAL A 85 -7.57 14.06 -6.11
N GLY A 86 -8.76 13.48 -6.19
CA GLY A 86 -9.58 13.48 -7.41
C GLY A 86 -9.22 12.38 -8.41
N ILE A 87 -8.31 11.46 -8.08
CA ILE A 87 -8.04 10.29 -8.93
C ILE A 87 -9.02 9.14 -8.68
N SER A 88 -9.10 8.25 -9.65
CA SER A 88 -9.78 6.95 -9.50
C SER A 88 -8.74 5.84 -9.35
N VAL A 89 -9.00 4.89 -8.47
CA VAL A 89 -8.19 3.69 -8.30
C VAL A 89 -8.94 2.52 -8.92
N THR A 90 -8.35 1.89 -9.92
CA THR A 90 -8.91 0.71 -10.57
C THR A 90 -7.97 -0.48 -10.45
N ASP A 91 -8.53 -1.68 -10.44
CA ASP A 91 -7.74 -2.90 -10.61
C ASP A 91 -7.28 -3.10 -12.06
N GLU A 92 -6.55 -4.19 -12.31
CA GLU A 92 -6.05 -4.52 -13.65
C GLU A 92 -7.14 -4.90 -14.66
N ASN A 93 -8.34 -5.25 -14.19
CA ASN A 93 -9.51 -5.56 -15.02
C ASN A 93 -10.38 -4.32 -15.27
N GLY A 94 -9.97 -3.14 -14.78
CA GLY A 94 -10.74 -1.90 -14.90
C GLY A 94 -11.88 -1.77 -13.89
N LYS A 95 -11.98 -2.67 -12.90
CA LYS A 95 -12.94 -2.52 -11.81
C LYS A 95 -12.50 -1.36 -10.93
N ILE A 96 -13.40 -0.42 -10.68
CA ILE A 96 -13.17 0.69 -9.75
C ILE A 96 -13.12 0.12 -8.32
N ILE A 97 -11.99 0.34 -7.66
CA ILE A 97 -11.81 0.08 -6.23
C ILE A 97 -12.35 1.27 -5.44
N ASP A 98 -11.99 2.49 -5.86
CA ASP A 98 -12.48 3.73 -5.28
C ASP A 98 -12.43 4.89 -6.30
N SER A 99 -13.40 5.80 -6.26
CA SER A 99 -13.47 6.98 -7.15
C SER A 99 -14.57 7.98 -6.73
N PRO A 100 -14.28 9.30 -6.72
CA PRO A 100 -12.97 9.94 -6.72
C PRO A 100 -12.39 9.95 -5.30
N MET A 101 -11.08 9.70 -5.16
CA MET A 101 -10.45 9.77 -3.85
C MET A 101 -10.44 11.21 -3.32
N LEU A 102 -11.04 11.41 -2.15
CA LEU A 102 -11.05 12.68 -1.43
C LEU A 102 -9.96 12.68 -0.36
N GLU A 103 -9.51 13.88 0.01
CA GLU A 103 -8.55 14.02 1.10
C GLU A 103 -9.19 13.55 2.41
N ASN A 104 -8.44 12.76 3.18
CA ASN A 104 -8.87 12.37 4.52
C ASN A 104 -8.74 13.58 5.46
N PRO A 105 -9.84 14.10 6.04
CA PRO A 105 -9.78 15.27 6.93
C PRO A 105 -9.06 15.01 8.26
N LEU A 106 -8.70 13.74 8.55
CA LEU A 106 -7.95 13.34 9.73
C LEU A 106 -6.42 13.29 9.51
N CYS A 107 -5.95 13.52 8.28
CA CYS A 107 -4.52 13.54 7.91
C CYS A 107 -3.96 14.96 7.80
#